data_AF-A0AA43QE06-F1
#
_entry.id   AF-A0AA43QE06-F1
#
_cell.length_a   1.000
_cell.length_b   1.000
_cell.length_c   1.000
_cell.angle_alpha   90.00
_cell.angle_beta   90.00
_cell.angle_gamma   90.00
#
_symmetry.space_group_name_H-M   'P 1'
#
loop_
_entity.id
_entity.type
_entity.pdbx_description
1 polymer ?
#
loop_
_entity_poly.entity_id
_entity_poly.type
_entity_poly.pdbx_seq_one_letter_code
_entity_poly.pdbx_strand_id
1 'polypeptide(L)'
;MANKHTTAHVNSSKGNQQLSFQQHETDCPILPVPQLEQLQSFKPEAVDWIINQTQIEAEHRRAQIIRVNKYTFIERIAGQVFAFVIGLSGVLFGSYVALNGQSTAGATIAGAALAGLAGVFLSGRRAK
;
A
#
# COMPACT_ATOMS: atom_id res chain seq x y z
N MET A 1 5.07 3.63 -9.55
CA MET A 1 5.47 4.75 -10.44
C MET A 1 4.64 4.60 -11.70
N ALA A 2 3.65 5.47 -11.90
CA ALA A 2 2.79 5.45 -13.08
C ALA A 2 2.92 6.79 -13.78
N ASN A 3 3.38 6.78 -15.03
CA ASN A 3 3.35 7.95 -15.90
C ASN A 3 2.13 7.78 -16.79
N LYS A 4 1.14 8.66 -16.67
CA LYS A 4 -0.07 8.62 -17.48
C LYS A 4 -0.02 9.72 -18.53
N HIS A 5 0.06 9.30 -19.78
CA HIS A 5 -0.10 10.17 -20.93
C HIS A 5 -1.55 10.02 -21.43
N THR A 6 -2.33 11.08 -21.35
CA THR A 6 -3.67 11.12 -21.97
C THR A 6 -3.70 12.25 -22.98
N THR A 7 -3.78 11.88 -24.25
CA THR A 7 -3.93 12.80 -25.37
C THR A 7 -5.35 12.65 -25.92
N ALA A 8 -6.16 13.69 -25.75
CA ALA A 8 -7.50 13.75 -26.35
C ALA A 8 -7.46 14.68 -27.57
N HIS A 9 -7.85 14.15 -28.72
CA HIS A 9 -8.00 14.91 -29.96
C HIS A 9 -9.48 15.03 -30.28
N VAL A 10 -10.01 16.26 -30.31
CA VAL A 10 -11.38 16.53 -30.76
C VAL A 10 -11.30 17.26 -32.10
N ASN A 11 -11.74 16.58 -33.15
CA ASN A 11 -11.89 17.15 -34.49
C ASN A 11 -13.34 17.58 -34.69
N SER A 12 -13.58 18.88 -34.81
CA SER A 12 -14.92 19.41 -35.10
C SER A 12 -15.16 19.43 -36.61
N SER A 13 -16.21 18.75 -37.08
CA SER A 13 -16.50 18.59 -38.52
C SER A 13 -17.01 19.86 -39.23
N LYS A 14 -17.23 20.98 -38.52
CA LYS A 14 -17.85 22.20 -39.10
C LYS A 14 -16.94 23.44 -39.16
N GLY A 15 -15.68 23.30 -38.79
CA GLY A 15 -14.67 24.35 -38.90
C GLY A 15 -13.34 23.71 -38.58
N ASN A 16 -12.33 24.00 -39.39
CA ASN A 16 -11.02 23.35 -39.43
C ASN A 16 -10.19 23.62 -38.15
N GLN A 17 -10.75 23.33 -36.98
CA GLN A 17 -10.23 23.66 -35.67
C GLN A 17 -10.05 22.34 -34.91
N GLN A 18 -8.79 21.98 -34.75
CA GLN A 18 -8.35 20.81 -34.00
C GLN A 18 -7.92 21.30 -32.62
N LEU A 19 -8.64 20.89 -31.58
CA LEU A 19 -8.25 21.14 -30.20
C LEU A 19 -7.56 19.87 -29.68
N SER A 20 -6.30 19.98 -29.28
CA SER A 20 -5.54 18.89 -28.68
C SER A 20 -5.28 19.20 -27.20
N PHE A 21 -5.76 18.35 -26.31
CA PHE A 21 -5.51 18.45 -24.87
C PHE A 21 -4.48 17.38 -24.48
N GLN A 22 -3.34 17.82 -23.95
CA GLN A 22 -2.28 16.95 -23.44
C GLN A 22 -2.19 17.11 -21.92
N GLN A 23 -2.59 16.08 -21.19
CA GLN A 23 -2.41 16.05 -19.73
C GLN A 23 -1.16 15.24 -19.39
N HIS A 24 -0.23 15.86 -18.67
CA HIS A 24 0.97 15.21 -18.15
C HIS A 24 0.87 15.11 -16.62
N GLU A 25 0.67 13.90 -16.12
CA GLU A 25 0.66 13.61 -14.68
C GLU A 25 1.93 12.82 -14.36
N THR A 26 2.92 13.50 -13.78
CA THR A 26 4.21 12.94 -13.40
C THR A 26 4.28 12.86 -11.87
N ASP A 27 4.34 11.64 -11.34
CA ASP A 27 4.64 11.35 -9.93
C ASP A 27 6.17 11.12 -9.76
N CYS A 28 6.96 11.97 -10.41
CA CYS A 28 8.41 11.94 -10.35
C CYS A 28 8.90 13.30 -9.82
N PRO A 29 9.76 13.33 -8.80
CA PRO A 29 10.28 14.58 -8.24
C PRO A 29 11.22 15.32 -9.20
N ILE A 30 11.72 14.65 -10.25
CA ILE A 30 12.59 15.26 -11.26
C ILE A 30 11.79 15.72 -12.47
N LEU A 31 12.10 16.92 -12.95
CA LEU A 31 11.58 17.43 -14.21
C LEU A 31 12.06 16.52 -15.38
N PRO A 32 11.20 16.26 -16.38
CA PRO A 32 11.61 15.68 -17.65
C PRO A 32 12.87 16.34 -18.22
N VAL A 33 13.78 15.53 -18.77
CA VAL A 33 15.06 15.99 -19.34
C VAL A 33 14.91 17.18 -20.33
N PRO A 34 13.91 17.21 -21.23
CA PRO A 34 13.73 18.36 -22.13
C PRO A 34 13.40 19.67 -21.41
N GLN A 35 12.74 19.60 -20.26
CA GLN A 35 12.40 20.77 -19.44
C GLN A 35 13.58 21.22 -18.58
N LEU A 36 14.45 20.29 -18.18
CA LEU A 36 15.73 20.61 -17.53
C LEU A 36 16.69 21.32 -18.49
N GLU A 37 16.74 20.91 -19.75
CA GLU A 37 17.54 21.58 -20.79
C GLU A 37 17.06 23.02 -21.04
N GLN A 38 15.75 23.23 -21.09
CA GLN A 38 15.16 24.57 -21.14
C GLN A 38 15.51 25.39 -19.89
N LEU A 39 15.43 24.79 -18.69
CA LEU A 39 15.82 25.44 -17.43
C LEU A 39 17.29 25.85 -17.41
N GLN A 40 18.18 24.98 -17.92
CA GLN A 40 19.61 25.25 -18.02
C GLN A 40 19.90 26.48 -18.89
N SER A 41 19.12 26.66 -19.96
CA SER A 41 19.32 27.78 -20.91
C SER A 41 19.10 29.17 -20.29
N PHE A 42 18.24 29.30 -19.28
CA PHE A 42 17.95 30.59 -18.65
C PHE A 42 18.45 30.71 -17.21
N LYS A 43 18.65 29.60 -16.49
CA LYS A 43 19.19 29.59 -15.12
C LYS A 43 19.94 28.27 -14.83
N PRO A 44 21.23 28.18 -15.16
CA PRO A 44 22.00 26.94 -15.03
C PRO A 44 22.09 26.45 -13.56
N GLU A 45 22.26 27.34 -12.58
CA GLU A 45 22.33 26.96 -11.16
C GLU A 45 21.03 26.34 -10.62
N ALA A 46 19.89 26.58 -11.27
CA ALA A 46 18.63 25.99 -10.84
C ALA A 46 18.58 24.48 -11.12
N VAL A 47 19.30 24.00 -12.14
CA VAL A 47 19.34 22.57 -12.48
C VAL A 47 20.03 21.78 -11.37
N ASP A 48 21.19 22.25 -10.92
CA ASP A 48 21.94 21.61 -9.83
C ASP A 48 21.14 21.64 -8.51
N TRP A 49 20.46 22.75 -8.22
CA TRP A 49 19.56 22.85 -7.07
C TRP A 49 18.42 21.83 -7.15
N ILE A 50 17.76 21.69 -8.32
CA ILE A 50 16.67 20.70 -8.49
C ILE A 50 17.19 19.28 -8.30
N ILE A 51 18.35 18.93 -8.86
CA ILE A 51 18.94 17.60 -8.69
C ILE A 51 19.21 17.32 -7.21
N ASN A 52 19.79 18.29 -6.49
CA ASN A 52 20.07 18.17 -5.06
C ASN A 52 18.77 18.00 -4.23
N GLN A 53 17.77 18.84 -4.47
CA GLN A 53 16.47 18.71 -3.80
C GLN A 53 15.78 17.39 -4.12
N THR A 54 15.86 16.94 -5.37
CA THR A 54 15.31 15.64 -5.81
C THR A 54 15.99 14.49 -5.06
N GLN A 55 17.31 14.56 -4.86
CA GLN A 55 18.05 13.55 -4.10
C GLN A 55 17.60 13.51 -2.63
N ILE A 56 17.50 14.67 -1.97
CA ILE A 56 17.03 14.76 -0.56
C ILE A 56 15.63 14.16 -0.42
N GLU A 57 14.73 14.51 -1.34
CA GLU A 57 13.36 13.99 -1.37
C GLU A 57 13.33 12.47 -1.61
N ALA A 58 14.17 11.95 -2.52
CA ALA A 58 14.29 10.52 -2.78
C ALA A 58 14.82 9.74 -1.56
N GLU A 59 15.82 10.28 -0.87
CA GLU A 59 16.35 9.71 0.38
C GLU A 59 15.29 9.73 1.49
N HIS A 60 14.54 10.83 1.63
CA HIS A 60 13.44 10.93 2.57
C HIS A 60 12.36 9.87 2.28
N ARG A 61 11.93 9.72 1.02
CA ARG A 61 10.95 8.68 0.63
C ARG A 61 11.48 7.28 0.93
N ARG A 62 12.74 6.97 0.63
CA ARG A 62 13.34 5.67 0.98
C ARG A 62 13.31 5.42 2.48
N ALA A 63 13.68 6.42 3.30
CA ALA A 63 13.64 6.30 4.75
C ALA A 63 12.21 6.08 5.28
N GLN A 64 11.22 6.79 4.74
CA GLN A 64 9.81 6.61 5.08
C GLN A 64 9.32 5.22 4.68
N ILE A 65 9.62 4.76 3.46
CA ILE A 65 9.24 3.41 2.99
C ILE A 65 9.81 2.33 3.91
N ILE A 66 11.08 2.45 4.31
CA ILE A 66 11.71 1.49 5.24
C ILE A 66 11.01 1.50 6.60
N ARG A 67 10.68 2.69 7.13
CA ARG A 67 9.99 2.84 8.42
C ARG A 67 8.58 2.25 8.38
N VAL A 68 7.80 2.57 7.35
CA VAL A 68 6.45 2.03 7.14
C VAL A 68 6.52 0.51 7.03
N ASN A 69 7.41 -0.02 6.21
CA ASN A 69 7.58 -1.47 6.06
C ASN A 69 7.93 -2.16 7.37
N LYS A 70 8.79 -1.56 8.21
CA LYS A 70 9.09 -2.07 9.56
C LYS A 70 7.86 -2.10 10.45
N TYR A 71 7.09 -1.01 10.51
CA TYR A 71 5.88 -0.98 11.35
C TYR A 71 4.82 -1.96 10.86
N THR A 72 4.58 -2.03 9.55
CA THR A 72 3.67 -3.02 8.96
C THR A 72 4.13 -4.45 9.25
N PHE A 73 5.45 -4.71 9.25
CA PHE A 73 5.97 -6.02 9.62
C PHE A 73 5.71 -6.35 11.09
N ILE A 74 6.00 -5.42 12.00
CA ILE A 74 5.76 -5.59 13.45
C ILE A 74 4.28 -5.80 13.73
N GLU A 75 3.40 -5.01 13.11
CA GLU A 75 1.94 -5.13 13.23
C GLU A 75 1.46 -6.52 12.80
N ARG A 76 1.96 -7.02 11.66
CA ARG A 76 1.62 -8.37 11.17
C ARG A 76 2.08 -9.48 12.11
N ILE A 77 3.31 -9.38 12.61
CA ILE A 77 3.84 -10.35 13.57
C ILE A 77 3.04 -10.31 14.88
N ALA A 78 2.75 -9.12 15.41
CA ALA A 78 1.93 -8.97 16.61
C ALA A 78 0.53 -9.57 16.41
N GLY A 79 -0.13 -9.27 15.29
CA GLY A 79 -1.42 -9.85 14.95
C GLY A 79 -1.40 -11.38 14.89
N GLN A 80 -0.34 -11.97 14.30
CA GLN A 80 -0.18 -13.42 14.23
C GLN A 80 0.07 -14.05 15.61
N VAL A 81 0.84 -13.39 16.48
CA VAL A 81 1.05 -13.83 17.87
C VAL A 81 -0.25 -13.80 18.66
N PHE A 82 -1.03 -12.72 18.59
CA PHE A 82 -2.32 -12.64 19.26
C PHE A 82 -3.31 -13.70 18.75
N ALA A 83 -3.35 -13.91 17.42
CA ALA A 83 -4.16 -14.97 16.82
C ALA A 83 -3.77 -16.37 17.35
N PHE A 84 -2.46 -16.63 17.49
CA PHE A 84 -1.96 -17.87 18.06
C PHE A 84 -2.38 -18.05 19.54
N VAL A 85 -2.24 -17.01 20.36
CA VAL A 85 -2.62 -17.05 21.78
C VAL A 85 -4.13 -17.29 21.94
N ILE A 86 -4.95 -16.58 21.16
CA ILE A 86 -6.41 -16.74 21.18
C ILE A 86 -6.77 -18.17 20.75
N GLY A 87 -6.17 -18.68 19.68
CA GLY A 87 -6.42 -20.04 19.19
C GLY A 87 -6.04 -21.11 20.20
N LEU A 88 -4.85 -20.99 20.80
CA LEU A 88 -4.37 -21.91 21.82
C LEU A 88 -5.28 -21.88 23.05
N SER A 89 -5.66 -20.69 23.52
CA SER A 89 -6.55 -20.55 24.68
C SER A 89 -7.93 -21.15 24.40
N GLY A 90 -8.51 -20.92 23.22
CA GLY A 90 -9.80 -21.48 22.84
C GLY A 90 -9.81 -23.00 22.81
N VAL A 91 -8.74 -23.62 22.30
CA VAL A 91 -8.59 -25.09 22.31
C VAL A 91 -8.38 -25.61 23.73
N LEU A 92 -7.48 -25.01 24.52
CA LEU A 92 -7.20 -25.45 25.89
C LEU A 92 -8.44 -25.36 26.79
N PHE A 93 -9.13 -24.22 26.78
CA PHE A 93 -10.34 -24.02 27.58
C PHE A 93 -11.49 -24.89 27.07
N GLY A 94 -11.65 -25.04 25.75
CA GLY A 94 -12.65 -25.95 25.17
C GLY A 94 -12.41 -27.41 25.56
N SER A 95 -11.17 -27.88 25.49
CA SER A 95 -10.78 -29.22 25.94
C SER A 95 -11.00 -29.41 27.44
N TYR A 96 -10.66 -28.42 28.27
CA TYR A 96 -10.90 -28.48 29.71
C TYR A 96 -12.39 -28.64 30.04
N VAL A 97 -13.27 -27.86 29.39
CA VAL A 97 -14.73 -27.97 29.59
C VAL A 97 -15.26 -29.32 29.11
N ALA A 98 -14.74 -29.83 27.99
CA ALA A 98 -15.13 -31.14 27.48
C ALA A 98 -14.78 -32.29 28.44
N LEU A 99 -13.60 -32.23 29.08
CA LEU A 99 -13.16 -33.22 30.06
C LEU A 99 -13.97 -33.18 31.37
N ASN A 100 -14.56 -32.03 31.72
CA ASN A 100 -15.43 -31.88 32.90
C ASN A 100 -16.89 -32.32 32.67
N GLY A 101 -17.14 -33.10 31.61
CA GLY A 101 -18.46 -33.72 31.36
C GLY A 101 -19.41 -32.91 30.46
N GLN A 102 -19.01 -31.72 30.01
CA GLN A 102 -19.77 -30.91 29.06
C GLN A 102 -19.13 -30.92 27.67
N SER A 103 -19.11 -32.08 27.01
CA SER A 103 -18.45 -32.26 25.70
C SER A 103 -19.00 -31.33 24.63
N THR A 104 -20.33 -31.13 24.58
CA THR A 104 -20.98 -30.23 23.61
C THR A 104 -20.54 -28.78 23.79
N ALA A 105 -20.45 -28.30 25.04
CA ALA A 105 -20.01 -26.93 25.32
C ALA A 105 -18.52 -26.74 25.01
N GLY A 106 -17.68 -27.71 25.33
CA GLY A 106 -16.27 -27.69 24.97
C GLY A 106 -16.06 -27.69 23.45
N ALA A 107 -16.84 -28.49 22.72
CA ALA A 107 -16.79 -28.56 21.26
C ALA A 107 -17.24 -27.26 20.58
N THR A 108 -18.31 -26.60 21.08
CA THR A 108 -18.76 -25.32 20.51
C THR A 108 -17.76 -24.20 20.77
N ILE A 109 -17.14 -24.13 21.96
CA ILE A 109 -16.12 -23.13 22.29
C ILE A 109 -14.88 -23.30 21.39
N ALA A 110 -14.33 -24.52 21.33
CA ALA A 110 -13.16 -24.79 20.50
C ALA A 110 -13.47 -24.58 19.00
N GLY A 111 -14.64 -25.04 18.55
CA GLY A 111 -15.11 -24.87 17.18
C GLY A 111 -15.29 -23.41 16.79
N ALA A 112 -15.93 -22.60 17.64
CA ALA A 112 -16.13 -21.18 17.40
C ALA A 112 -14.80 -20.41 17.35
N ALA A 113 -13.86 -20.72 18.24
CA ALA A 113 -12.54 -20.10 18.25
C ALA A 113 -11.76 -20.40 16.95
N LEU A 114 -11.75 -21.66 16.51
CA LEU A 114 -11.08 -22.08 15.26
C LEU A 114 -11.77 -21.47 14.02
N ALA A 115 -13.10 -21.49 13.96
CA ALA A 115 -13.86 -20.92 12.86
C ALA A 115 -13.65 -19.39 12.76
N GLY A 116 -13.64 -18.68 13.90
CA GLY A 116 -13.36 -17.25 13.96
C GLY A 116 -11.97 -16.92 13.43
N LEU A 117 -10.94 -17.65 13.87
CA LEU A 117 -9.58 -17.50 13.37
C LEU A 117 -9.48 -17.77 11.87
N ALA A 118 -10.05 -18.88 11.39
CA ALA A 118 -10.07 -19.21 9.97
C ALA A 118 -10.75 -18.12 9.14
N GLY A 119 -11.86 -17.55 9.63
CA GLY A 119 -12.56 -16.44 9.00
C GLY A 119 -11.71 -15.18 8.88
N VAL A 120 -11.02 -14.78 9.96
CA VAL A 120 -10.13 -13.61 9.96
C VAL A 120 -8.95 -13.81 9.00
N PHE A 121 -8.31 -14.98 9.00
CA PHE A 121 -7.21 -15.30 8.09
C PHE A 121 -7.63 -15.33 6.63
N LEU A 122 -8.83 -15.84 6.33
CA LEU A 122 -9.35 -15.89 4.96
C LEU A 122 -9.76 -14.49 4.45
N SER A 123 -10.43 -13.70 5.29
CA SER A 123 -10.81 -12.32 4.96
C SER A 123 -9.58 -11.42 4.76
N GLY A 124 -8.57 -11.55 5.63
CA GLY A 124 -7.32 -10.80 5.52
C GLY A 124 -6.52 -11.06 4.24
N ARG A 125 -6.73 -12.22 3.58
CA ARG A 125 -6.13 -12.51 2.26
C ARG A 125 -6.85 -11.87 1.08
N ARG A 126 -8.15 -11.52 1.21
CA ARG A 126 -8.94 -10.89 0.13
C ARG A 126 -8.81 -9.39 0.07
N ALA A 127 -8.50 -8.74 1.20
CA ALA A 127 -8.35 -7.29 1.29
C ALA A 127 -7.00 -6.75 0.77
N LYS A 128 -6.15 -7.63 0.23
CA LYS A 128 -4.80 -7.33 -0.23
C LYS A 128 -4.68 -7.67 -1.71
#